data_AF-A0A3P7DVM6-F1
#
_entry.id   AF-A0A3P7DVM6-F1
#
_cell.length_a   1.000
_cell.length_b   1.000
_cell.length_c   1.000
_cell.angle_alpha   90.00
_cell.angle_beta   90.00
_cell.angle_gamma   90.00
#
_symmetry.space_group_name_H-M   'P 1'
#
loop_
_entity.id
_entity.type
_entity.pdbx_description
1 polymer ?
#
loop_
_entity_poly.entity_id
_entity_poly.type
_entity_poly.pdbx_seq_one_letter_code
_entity_poly.pdbx_strand_id
1 'polypeptide(L)'
;MRYACTDLSRLTAQLWHECDILVYHDNYHVGHEIFMNIYKHLTGQNDFHFSPDLIPAVRIDKWTNEVMQWINDEYFHMRLCMEPLIWRRFTLIKPSQNYCEIFLRSCFRQCRLCDRKSTHQYLCLLCGRLLNLDRICYDISKCLSFHANECGNSAACYLSISNRLILIVLGQLGAFWGHLYLDANGHEIDDLTSSVPLYLSEQRFHKLIEDWTLQSFQIVFRDLIELIVD
;
A
#
# COMPACT_ATOMS: atom_id res chain seq x y z
N MET A 1 -2.82 -2.26 -16.57
CA MET A 1 -1.72 -3.24 -16.65
C MET A 1 -0.43 -2.77 -15.98
N ARG A 2 0.05 -1.52 -16.19
CA ARG A 2 1.33 -1.02 -15.63
C ARG A 2 1.59 -1.37 -14.16
N TYR A 3 0.61 -1.15 -13.27
CA TYR A 3 0.76 -1.41 -11.83
C TYR A 3 0.68 -2.89 -11.45
N ALA A 4 0.06 -3.72 -12.30
CA ALA A 4 0.04 -5.17 -12.10
C ALA A 4 1.45 -5.77 -12.23
N CYS A 5 2.31 -5.20 -13.10
CA CYS A 5 3.71 -5.61 -13.20
C CYS A 5 4.46 -5.38 -11.89
N THR A 6 4.13 -4.31 -11.15
CA THR A 6 4.73 -4.02 -9.86
C THR A 6 4.29 -5.03 -8.79
N ASP A 7 3.00 -5.34 -8.72
CA ASP A 7 2.49 -6.40 -7.83
C ASP A 7 3.14 -7.76 -8.14
N LEU A 8 3.24 -8.11 -9.42
CA LEU A 8 3.89 -9.35 -9.87
C LEU A 8 5.39 -9.36 -9.53
N SER A 9 6.09 -8.24 -9.70
CA SER A 9 7.52 -8.15 -9.36
C SER A 9 7.73 -8.27 -7.86
N ARG A 10 6.90 -7.64 -7.03
CA ARG A 10 6.95 -7.79 -5.57
C ARG A 10 6.65 -9.22 -5.13
N LEU A 11 5.64 -9.85 -5.72
CA LEU A 11 5.32 -11.25 -5.46
C LEU A 11 6.48 -12.17 -5.86
N THR A 12 7.04 -11.97 -7.05
CA THR A 12 8.17 -12.76 -7.55
C THR A 12 9.39 -12.60 -6.66
N ALA A 13 9.70 -11.37 -6.26
CA ALA A 13 10.77 -11.06 -5.34
C ALA A 13 10.60 -11.75 -3.98
N GLN A 14 9.40 -11.67 -3.39
CA GLN A 14 9.13 -12.39 -2.14
C GLN A 14 9.27 -13.90 -2.33
N LEU A 15 8.68 -14.47 -3.39
CA LEU A 15 8.75 -15.90 -3.67
C LEU A 15 10.19 -16.38 -3.83
N TRP A 16 11.02 -15.66 -4.59
CA TRP A 16 12.43 -15.99 -4.79
C TRP A 16 13.24 -15.93 -3.50
N HIS A 17 12.91 -14.99 -2.60
CA HIS A 17 13.51 -14.93 -1.27
C HIS A 17 13.13 -16.15 -0.42
N GLU A 18 11.84 -16.47 -0.34
CA GLU A 18 11.36 -17.63 0.44
C GLU A 18 11.84 -18.97 -0.10
N CYS A 19 12.10 -19.05 -1.41
CA CYS A 19 12.59 -20.26 -2.08
C CYS A 19 14.13 -20.33 -2.17
N ASP A 20 14.86 -19.45 -1.48
CA ASP A 20 16.32 -19.36 -1.49
C ASP A 20 16.96 -19.14 -2.89
N ILE A 21 16.20 -18.64 -3.86
CA ILE A 21 16.68 -18.33 -5.22
C ILE A 21 17.45 -17.00 -5.21
N LEU A 22 16.90 -15.99 -4.54
CA LEU A 22 17.53 -14.69 -4.34
C LEU A 22 17.17 -14.18 -2.95
N VAL A 23 18.07 -14.40 -1.99
CA VAL A 23 17.82 -14.09 -0.57
C VAL A 23 18.25 -12.64 -0.28
N TYR A 24 17.31 -11.82 0.17
CA TYR A 24 17.60 -10.48 0.65
C TYR A 24 18.14 -10.48 2.08
N HIS A 25 18.84 -9.41 2.48
CA HIS A 25 19.23 -9.20 3.87
C HIS A 25 18.01 -9.02 4.77
N ASP A 26 18.12 -9.36 6.06
CA ASP A 26 17.01 -9.29 7.04
C ASP A 26 16.33 -7.90 7.14
N ASN A 27 17.08 -6.83 6.83
CA ASN A 27 16.57 -5.46 6.87
C ASN A 27 15.96 -4.99 5.53
N TYR A 28 15.93 -5.85 4.52
CA TYR A 28 15.42 -5.50 3.19
C TYR A 28 13.91 -5.72 3.14
N HIS A 29 13.16 -4.63 3.05
CA HIS A 29 11.71 -4.67 2.97
C HIS A 29 11.26 -4.45 1.52
N VAL A 30 10.95 -5.54 0.80
CA VAL A 30 10.52 -5.48 -0.61
C VAL A 30 9.30 -4.56 -0.85
N GLY A 31 8.47 -4.36 0.18
CA GLY A 31 7.35 -3.42 0.13
C GLY A 31 7.78 -1.95 0.05
N HIS A 32 8.94 -1.59 0.60
CA HIS A 32 9.45 -0.21 0.67
C HIS A 32 10.40 0.12 -0.47
N GLU A 33 10.85 -0.89 -1.20
CA GLU A 33 11.81 -0.71 -2.29
C GLU A 33 11.16 -0.10 -3.52
N ILE A 34 11.92 0.79 -4.15
CA ILE A 34 11.52 1.35 -5.44
C ILE A 34 11.48 0.25 -6.48
N PHE A 35 10.51 0.33 -7.38
CA PHE A 35 10.32 -0.69 -8.41
C PHE A 35 11.59 -0.96 -9.22
N MET A 36 12.41 0.07 -9.48
CA MET A 36 13.68 -0.06 -10.20
C MET A 36 14.72 -0.90 -9.43
N ASN A 37 14.76 -0.79 -8.10
CA ASN A 37 15.65 -1.61 -7.28
C ASN A 37 15.23 -3.07 -7.33
N ILE A 38 13.92 -3.34 -7.19
CA ILE A 38 13.37 -4.70 -7.27
C ILE A 38 13.66 -5.29 -8.65
N TYR A 39 13.41 -4.54 -9.72
CA TYR A 39 13.69 -4.97 -11.08
C TYR A 39 15.18 -5.31 -11.28
N LYS A 40 16.07 -4.44 -10.81
CA LYS A 40 17.52 -4.68 -10.87
C LYS A 40 17.93 -5.93 -10.11
N HIS A 41 17.37 -6.17 -8.92
CA HIS A 41 17.66 -7.38 -8.14
C HIS A 41 17.19 -8.64 -8.87
N LEU A 42 15.98 -8.62 -9.43
CA LEU A 42 15.39 -9.77 -10.12
C LEU A 42 16.06 -10.09 -11.47
N THR A 43 16.59 -9.09 -12.17
CA THR A 43 17.09 -9.26 -13.55
C THR A 43 18.60 -9.08 -13.70
N GLY A 44 19.27 -8.48 -12.72
CA GLY A 44 20.66 -8.03 -12.82
C GLY A 44 20.86 -6.82 -13.75
N GLN A 45 19.80 -6.25 -14.34
CA GLN A 45 19.90 -5.15 -15.30
C GLN A 45 19.76 -3.79 -14.62
N ASN A 46 20.61 -2.83 -15.00
CA ASN A 46 20.52 -1.44 -14.50
C ASN A 46 19.55 -0.59 -15.32
N ASP A 47 19.39 -0.89 -16.61
CA ASP A 47 18.56 -0.09 -17.51
C ASP A 47 17.18 -0.71 -17.66
N PHE A 48 16.14 0.06 -17.33
CA PHE A 48 14.76 -0.37 -17.50
C PHE A 48 14.33 -0.22 -18.96
N HIS A 49 14.50 -1.30 -19.73
CA HIS A 49 14.08 -1.36 -21.13
C HIS A 49 12.79 -2.17 -21.30
N PHE A 50 11.66 -1.71 -20.75
CA PHE A 50 10.37 -2.32 -21.07
C PHE A 50 9.27 -1.29 -21.34
N SER A 51 8.67 -1.42 -22.53
CA SER A 51 7.37 -0.83 -22.84
C SER A 51 6.26 -1.73 -22.24
N PRO A 52 5.30 -1.20 -21.46
CA PRO A 52 4.21 -1.97 -20.83
C PRO A 52 3.28 -2.72 -21.80
N ASP A 53 3.35 -2.45 -23.11
CA ASP A 53 2.45 -3.04 -24.10
C ASP A 53 2.99 -4.37 -24.71
N LEU A 54 4.14 -4.88 -24.24
CA LEU A 54 5.03 -5.70 -25.07
C LEU A 54 5.63 -6.97 -24.41
N ILE A 55 4.94 -7.66 -23.50
CA ILE A 55 5.39 -9.00 -23.07
C ILE A 55 4.51 -10.08 -23.74
N PRO A 56 4.89 -10.61 -24.92
CA PRO A 56 4.20 -11.72 -25.56
C PRO A 56 4.15 -12.94 -24.63
N ALA A 57 3.02 -13.66 -24.63
CA ALA A 57 2.82 -14.88 -23.84
C ALA A 57 3.97 -15.89 -24.00
N VAL A 58 4.52 -16.04 -25.21
CA VAL A 58 5.67 -16.93 -25.48
C VAL A 58 6.90 -16.60 -24.63
N ARG A 59 7.13 -15.30 -24.37
CA ARG A 59 8.26 -14.86 -23.54
C ARG A 59 8.00 -15.14 -22.07
N ILE A 60 6.74 -15.07 -21.64
CA ILE A 60 6.33 -15.51 -20.30
C ILE A 60 6.62 -17.00 -20.17
N ASP A 61 6.11 -17.86 -21.05
CA ASP A 61 6.32 -19.32 -20.97
C ASP A 61 7.79 -19.72 -20.89
N LYS A 62 8.64 -19.10 -21.72
CA LYS A 62 10.09 -19.34 -21.66
C LYS A 62 10.66 -18.97 -20.30
N TRP A 63 10.30 -17.78 -19.80
CA TRP A 63 10.74 -17.32 -18.48
C TRP A 63 10.24 -18.23 -17.36
N THR A 64 8.97 -18.65 -17.40
CA THR A 64 8.41 -19.58 -16.41
C THR A 64 9.19 -20.89 -16.39
N ASN A 65 9.52 -21.44 -17.56
CA ASN A 65 10.30 -22.68 -17.66
C ASN A 65 11.72 -22.52 -17.10
N GLU A 66 12.41 -21.40 -17.39
CA GLU A 66 13.73 -21.11 -16.85
C GLU A 66 13.70 -20.97 -15.32
N VAL A 67 12.70 -20.25 -14.78
CA VAL A 67 12.50 -20.10 -13.32
C VAL A 67 12.22 -21.46 -12.66
N MET A 68 11.37 -22.29 -13.27
CA MET A 68 11.06 -23.62 -12.75
C MET A 68 12.28 -24.55 -12.72
N GLN A 69 13.30 -24.34 -13.57
CA GLN A 69 14.54 -25.11 -13.51
C GLN A 69 15.41 -24.75 -12.29
N TRP A 70 15.25 -23.56 -11.72
CA TRP A 70 16.00 -23.11 -10.54
C TRP A 70 15.32 -23.48 -9.23
N ILE A 71 14.02 -23.77 -9.29
CA ILE A 71 13.23 -24.19 -8.15
C ILE A 71 13.56 -25.67 -7.86
N ASN A 72 14.16 -25.94 -6.70
CA ASN A 72 14.32 -27.30 -6.23
C ASN A 72 12.97 -27.80 -5.68
N ASP A 73 12.30 -28.70 -6.42
CA ASP A 73 10.95 -29.18 -6.11
C ASP A 73 10.76 -29.65 -4.66
N GLU A 74 11.74 -30.35 -4.07
CA GLU A 74 11.63 -30.89 -2.71
C GLU A 74 11.64 -29.76 -1.67
N TYR A 75 12.61 -28.85 -1.75
CA TYR A 75 12.67 -27.69 -0.85
C TYR A 75 11.53 -26.71 -1.12
N PHE A 76 11.15 -26.52 -2.38
CA PHE A 76 10.05 -25.67 -2.79
C PHE A 76 8.73 -26.13 -2.21
N HIS A 77 8.41 -27.42 -2.36
CA HIS A 77 7.20 -27.99 -1.78
C HIS A 77 7.23 -27.88 -0.25
N MET A 78 8.38 -28.16 0.38
CA MET A 78 8.54 -28.00 1.83
C MET A 78 8.28 -26.55 2.28
N ARG A 79 8.90 -25.56 1.62
CA ARG A 79 8.74 -24.12 1.90
C ARG A 79 7.31 -23.66 1.69
N LEU A 80 6.69 -24.04 0.57
CA LEU A 80 5.27 -23.80 0.28
C LEU A 80 4.33 -24.39 1.33
N CYS A 81 4.67 -25.54 1.90
CA CYS A 81 3.89 -26.14 2.97
C CYS A 81 4.15 -25.48 4.34
N MET A 82 5.29 -24.83 4.53
CA MET A 82 5.63 -24.13 5.77
C MET A 82 4.90 -22.79 5.90
N GLU A 83 4.74 -22.05 4.80
CA GLU A 83 4.04 -20.77 4.82
C GLU A 83 2.92 -20.71 3.77
N PRO A 84 1.68 -20.33 4.15
CA PRO A 84 0.69 -19.99 3.15
C PRO A 84 1.21 -18.77 2.38
N LEU A 85 1.40 -18.91 1.06
CA LEU A 85 1.67 -17.77 0.18
C LEU A 85 0.47 -16.82 0.22
N ILE A 86 0.52 -15.83 1.11
CA ILE A 86 -0.50 -14.80 1.21
C ILE A 86 -0.11 -13.68 0.23
N TRP A 87 -0.79 -13.63 -0.91
CA TRP A 87 -0.64 -12.52 -1.85
C TRP A 87 -1.15 -11.23 -1.21
N ARG A 88 -0.23 -10.30 -0.92
CA ARG A 88 -0.52 -8.95 -0.43
C ARG A 88 -0.49 -7.98 -1.59
N ARG A 89 -1.67 -7.60 -2.08
CA ARG A 89 -1.83 -6.62 -3.15
C ARG A 89 -1.15 -5.30 -2.77
N PHE A 90 -0.36 -4.74 -3.67
CA PHE A 90 0.24 -3.42 -3.53
C PHE A 90 -0.47 -2.37 -4.39
N THR A 91 -1.32 -2.75 -5.35
CA THR A 91 -2.15 -1.79 -6.09
C THR A 91 -3.28 -1.22 -5.22
N LEU A 92 -3.35 0.11 -5.12
CA LEU A 92 -4.41 0.81 -4.37
C LEU A 92 -5.80 0.59 -4.95
N ILE A 93 -6.78 0.43 -4.05
CA ILE A 93 -8.21 0.46 -4.31
C ILE A 93 -8.62 1.91 -4.49
N LYS A 94 -9.33 2.19 -5.59
CA LYS A 94 -9.94 3.49 -5.83
C LYS A 94 -11.07 3.73 -4.82
N PRO A 95 -11.01 4.80 -4.00
CA PRO A 95 -12.10 5.12 -3.09
C PRO A 95 -13.30 5.71 -3.86
N SER A 96 -14.45 5.89 -3.19
CA SER A 96 -15.66 6.42 -3.84
C SER A 96 -15.43 7.81 -4.44
N GLN A 97 -16.12 8.12 -5.54
CA GLN A 97 -16.06 9.41 -6.20
C GLN A 97 -16.51 10.54 -5.27
N ASN A 98 -17.50 10.30 -4.42
CA ASN A 98 -18.02 11.29 -3.49
C ASN A 98 -17.52 11.00 -2.08
N TYR A 99 -16.83 11.97 -1.48
CA TYR A 99 -16.30 11.84 -0.13
C TYR A 99 -17.40 11.55 0.91
N CYS A 100 -18.58 12.15 0.72
CA CYS A 100 -19.72 12.01 1.62
C CYS A 100 -20.13 10.54 1.81
N GLU A 101 -20.03 9.70 0.77
CA GLU A 101 -20.34 8.27 0.89
C GLU A 101 -19.39 7.55 1.84
N ILE A 102 -18.11 7.90 1.82
CA ILE A 102 -17.09 7.33 2.71
C ILE A 102 -17.35 7.82 4.13
N PHE A 103 -17.55 9.13 4.29
CA PHE A 103 -17.82 9.75 5.58
C PHE A 103 -19.07 9.15 6.24
N LEU A 104 -20.20 9.08 5.53
CA LEU A 104 -21.44 8.49 6.06
C LEU A 104 -21.25 7.04 6.48
N ARG A 105 -20.55 6.21 5.67
CA ARG A 105 -20.25 4.82 6.04
C ARG A 105 -19.38 4.70 7.28
N SER A 106 -18.51 5.66 7.53
CA SER A 106 -17.65 5.70 8.71
C SER A 106 -18.37 6.21 9.97
N CYS A 107 -19.32 7.13 9.84
CA CYS A 107 -20.03 7.73 10.98
C CYS A 107 -20.82 6.72 11.81
N PHE A 108 -21.29 5.64 11.19
CA PHE A 108 -22.03 4.57 11.86
C PHE A 108 -21.12 3.50 12.50
N ARG A 109 -19.80 3.69 12.48
CA ARG A 109 -18.84 2.73 13.02
C ARG A 109 -18.27 3.24 14.34
N GLN A 110 -18.27 2.36 15.34
CA GLN A 110 -17.79 2.63 16.69
C GLN A 110 -16.49 1.86 16.95
N CYS A 111 -15.76 2.30 17.98
CA CYS A 111 -14.63 1.58 18.52
C CYS A 111 -15.11 0.23 19.06
N ARG A 112 -14.49 -0.88 18.66
CA ARG A 112 -14.91 -2.23 19.08
C ARG A 112 -14.64 -2.54 20.55
N LEU A 113 -13.87 -1.71 21.26
CA LEU A 113 -13.53 -1.90 22.67
C LEU A 113 -14.40 -1.09 23.63
N CYS A 114 -14.83 0.10 23.25
CA CYS A 114 -15.62 0.98 24.13
C CYS A 114 -16.99 1.36 23.58
N ASP A 115 -17.34 0.92 22.37
CA ASP A 115 -18.58 1.21 21.65
C ASP A 115 -18.88 2.72 21.46
N ARG A 116 -17.87 3.58 21.67
CA ARG A 116 -17.96 5.02 21.41
C ARG A 116 -17.57 5.35 19.98
N LYS A 117 -17.99 6.52 19.50
CA LYS A 117 -17.53 7.08 18.23
C LYS A 117 -16.00 7.22 18.29
N SER A 118 -15.31 6.61 17.32
CA SER A 118 -13.85 6.61 17.28
C SER A 118 -13.30 8.01 17.01
N THR A 119 -12.27 8.39 17.77
CA THR A 119 -11.51 9.64 17.54
C THR A 119 -10.69 9.61 16.24
N HIS A 120 -10.25 8.44 15.81
CA HIS A 120 -9.36 8.23 14.67
C HIS A 120 -9.96 7.17 13.76
N GLN A 121 -10.22 7.53 12.50
CA GLN A 121 -10.79 6.62 11.51
C GLN A 121 -9.94 6.66 10.25
N TYR A 122 -9.46 5.49 9.82
CA TYR A 122 -8.58 5.35 8.67
C TYR A 122 -9.10 4.26 7.74
N LEU A 123 -9.28 4.58 6.46
CA LEU A 123 -9.61 3.62 5.42
C LEU A 123 -8.31 3.15 4.74
N CYS A 124 -7.96 1.88 4.89
CA CYS A 124 -6.83 1.30 4.17
C CYS A 124 -7.16 1.18 2.68
N LEU A 125 -6.39 1.85 1.83
CA LEU A 125 -6.54 1.81 0.38
C LEU A 125 -5.91 0.57 -0.25
N LEU A 126 -5.32 -0.35 0.50
CA LEU A 126 -4.86 -1.64 -0.02
C LEU A 126 -5.95 -2.71 0.07
N CYS A 127 -6.64 -2.81 1.21
CA CYS A 127 -7.65 -3.86 1.47
C CYS A 127 -9.08 -3.34 1.64
N GLY A 128 -9.29 -2.02 1.71
CA GLY A 128 -10.61 -1.41 1.94
C GLY A 128 -11.10 -1.50 3.39
N ARG A 129 -10.28 -1.98 4.33
CA ARG A 129 -10.65 -2.06 5.75
C ARG A 129 -10.69 -0.67 6.37
N LEU A 130 -11.80 -0.36 7.05
CA LEU A 130 -11.92 0.81 7.90
C LEU A 130 -11.46 0.47 9.33
N LEU A 131 -10.40 1.12 9.80
CA LEU A 131 -9.92 1.08 11.16
C LEU A 131 -10.62 2.18 11.97
N ASN A 132 -11.34 1.77 13.02
CA ASN A 132 -12.08 2.66 13.91
C ASN A 132 -11.42 2.60 15.29
N LEU A 133 -10.61 3.60 15.59
CA LEU A 133 -9.70 3.60 16.73
C LEU A 133 -10.02 4.78 17.65
N ASP A 134 -10.23 4.47 18.93
CA ASP A 134 -10.30 5.46 19.99
C ASP A 134 -8.98 5.49 20.76
N ARG A 135 -8.41 6.70 20.94
CA ARG A 135 -7.12 6.90 21.62
C ARG A 135 -7.11 6.42 23.08
N ILE A 136 -8.26 6.29 23.71
CA ILE A 136 -8.37 5.77 25.09
C ILE A 136 -8.25 4.24 25.08
N CYS A 137 -8.58 3.59 23.97
CA CYS A 137 -8.60 2.13 23.85
C CYS A 137 -7.41 1.55 23.11
N TYR A 138 -6.79 2.35 22.23
CA TYR A 138 -5.74 1.89 21.32
C TYR A 138 -4.56 2.85 21.28
N ASP A 139 -3.37 2.28 21.22
CA ASP A 139 -2.22 2.95 20.63
C ASP A 139 -2.42 3.02 19.11
N ILE A 140 -2.79 4.21 18.63
CA ILE A 140 -3.17 4.43 17.22
C ILE A 140 -2.02 4.11 16.28
N SER A 141 -0.81 4.57 16.63
CA SER A 141 0.41 4.37 15.83
C SER A 141 0.69 2.87 15.66
N LYS A 142 0.65 2.11 16.76
CA LYS A 142 0.88 0.66 16.78
C LYS A 142 -0.20 -0.10 16.02
N CYS A 143 -1.45 0.32 16.10
CA CYS A 143 -2.53 -0.30 15.32
C CYS A 143 -2.35 -0.09 13.81
N LEU A 144 -1.91 1.09 13.38
CA LEU A 144 -1.67 1.38 11.97
C LEU A 144 -0.43 0.69 11.42
N SER A 145 0.68 0.66 12.17
CA SER A 145 1.88 -0.08 11.77
C SER A 145 1.63 -1.59 11.75
N PHE A 146 0.90 -2.13 12.73
CA PHE A 146 0.47 -3.53 12.72
C PHE A 146 -0.39 -3.85 11.51
N HIS A 147 -1.37 -3.02 11.17
CA HIS A 147 -2.16 -3.25 9.96
C HIS A 147 -1.33 -3.14 8.69
N ALA A 148 -0.36 -2.22 8.63
CA ALA A 148 0.55 -2.10 7.50
C ALA A 148 1.39 -3.36 7.32
N ASN A 149 1.87 -3.95 8.42
CA ASN A 149 2.56 -5.23 8.42
C ASN A 149 1.69 -6.33 7.80
N GLU A 150 0.47 -6.48 8.32
CA GLU A 150 -0.47 -7.52 7.87
C GLU A 150 -0.92 -7.34 6.42
N CYS A 151 -1.17 -6.10 6.00
CA CYS A 151 -1.84 -5.80 4.73
C CYS A 151 -0.88 -5.64 3.54
N GLY A 152 0.31 -5.09 3.76
CA GLY A 152 1.20 -4.68 2.67
C GLY A 152 2.69 -4.87 2.95
N ASN A 153 3.06 -5.80 3.84
CA ASN A 153 4.43 -6.05 4.25
C ASN A 153 5.13 -4.80 4.78
N SER A 154 4.56 -4.28 5.87
CA SER A 154 4.97 -3.04 6.56
C SER A 154 4.71 -1.76 5.77
N ALA A 155 3.99 -1.80 4.65
CA ALA A 155 3.57 -0.61 3.93
C ALA A 155 2.03 -0.51 3.91
N ALA A 156 1.48 0.66 4.20
CA ALA A 156 0.07 0.93 3.95
C ALA A 156 -0.19 2.38 3.52
N CYS A 157 -1.24 2.55 2.74
CA CYS A 157 -1.78 3.84 2.32
C CYS A 157 -3.18 3.97 2.92
N TYR A 158 -3.38 4.99 3.74
CA TYR A 158 -4.62 5.25 4.44
C TYR A 158 -5.24 6.56 4.00
N LEU A 159 -6.57 6.59 3.84
CA LEU A 159 -7.33 7.82 3.88
C LEU A 159 -7.78 8.08 5.32
N SER A 160 -7.30 9.16 5.93
CA SER A 160 -7.80 9.65 7.20
C SER A 160 -9.15 10.32 6.99
N ILE A 161 -10.18 9.84 7.68
CA ILE A 161 -11.55 10.32 7.49
C ILE A 161 -11.78 11.68 8.16
N SER A 162 -11.08 11.99 9.24
CA SER A 162 -11.29 13.26 9.96
C SER A 162 -10.80 14.47 9.16
N ASN A 163 -9.59 14.38 8.62
CA ASN A 163 -8.93 15.49 7.91
C ASN A 163 -8.86 15.28 6.39
N ARG A 164 -9.28 14.13 5.85
CA ARG A 164 -9.28 13.78 4.41
C ARG A 164 -7.89 13.71 3.79
N LEU A 165 -6.85 13.57 4.61
CA LEU A 165 -5.48 13.42 4.17
C LEU A 165 -5.16 11.95 3.88
N ILE A 166 -4.30 11.75 2.89
CA ILE A 166 -3.62 10.47 2.69
C ILE A 166 -2.44 10.37 3.62
N LEU A 167 -2.42 9.32 4.44
CA LEU A 167 -1.33 8.93 5.32
C LEU A 167 -0.64 7.70 4.73
N ILE A 168 0.65 7.83 4.46
CA ILE A 168 1.52 6.72 4.07
C ILE A 168 2.26 6.24 5.32
N VAL A 169 2.18 4.94 5.60
CA VAL A 169 2.90 4.29 6.70
C VAL A 169 3.88 3.28 6.13
N LEU A 170 5.15 3.38 6.54
CA LEU A 170 6.24 2.48 6.20
C LEU A 170 6.92 2.02 7.50
N GLY A 171 6.60 0.82 7.99
CA GLY A 171 7.06 0.32 9.28
C GLY A 171 6.56 1.21 10.42
N GLN A 172 7.48 1.85 11.14
CA GLN A 172 7.18 2.81 12.21
C GLN A 172 7.21 4.26 11.74
N LEU A 173 7.44 4.51 10.44
CA LEU A 173 7.45 5.85 9.88
C LEU A 173 6.11 6.18 9.23
N GLY A 174 5.74 7.46 9.29
CA GLY A 174 4.55 8.02 8.66
C GLY A 174 4.86 9.28 7.86
N ALA A 175 4.04 9.57 6.85
CA ALA A 175 4.00 10.86 6.19
C ALA A 175 2.60 11.15 5.64
N PHE A 176 2.15 12.41 5.74
CA PHE A 176 0.98 12.86 5.00
C PHE A 176 1.37 13.18 3.55
N TRP A 177 0.72 12.53 2.59
CA TRP A 177 0.94 12.76 1.16
C TRP A 177 0.13 13.95 0.64
N GLY A 178 -1.08 14.16 1.15
CA GLY A 178 -1.96 15.28 0.76
C GLY A 178 -3.44 14.88 0.60
N HIS A 179 -4.24 15.80 0.09
CA HIS A 179 -5.68 15.61 -0.12
C HIS A 179 -5.99 14.95 -1.47
N LEU A 180 -6.91 13.98 -1.50
CA LEU A 180 -7.47 13.42 -2.73
C LEU A 180 -8.79 14.08 -3.16
N TYR A 181 -9.51 14.66 -2.22
CA TYR A 181 -10.87 15.17 -2.41
C TYR A 181 -10.88 16.68 -2.47
N LEU A 182 -11.51 17.22 -3.51
CA LEU A 182 -11.58 18.65 -3.81
C LEU A 182 -13.04 19.06 -4.03
N ASP A 183 -13.35 20.34 -3.90
CA ASP A 183 -14.67 20.85 -4.26
C ASP A 183 -14.92 20.77 -5.78
N ALA A 184 -16.10 21.18 -6.22
CA ALA A 184 -16.47 21.18 -7.64
C ALA A 184 -15.58 22.08 -8.52
N ASN A 185 -14.82 23.00 -7.93
CA ASN A 185 -13.91 23.91 -8.61
C ASN A 185 -12.45 23.41 -8.59
N GLY A 186 -12.17 22.28 -7.93
CA GLY A 186 -10.83 21.73 -7.80
C GLY A 186 -10.01 22.35 -6.65
N HIS A 187 -10.65 23.01 -5.69
CA HIS A 187 -9.98 23.57 -4.51
C HIS A 187 -10.02 22.61 -3.32
N GLU A 188 -8.97 22.68 -2.50
CA GLU A 188 -8.99 22.10 -1.17
C GLU A 188 -9.89 22.96 -0.27
N ILE A 189 -10.62 22.30 0.63
CA ILE A 189 -11.49 22.98 1.60
C ILE A 189 -10.94 22.71 2.98
N ASP A 190 -10.12 23.60 3.52
CA ASP A 190 -9.46 23.40 4.81
C ASP A 190 -10.44 23.29 5.99
N ASP A 191 -11.59 23.98 5.89
CA ASP A 191 -12.66 23.88 6.87
C ASP A 191 -13.28 22.47 6.86
N LEU A 192 -12.92 21.67 7.86
CA LEU A 192 -13.41 20.31 8.08
C LEU A 192 -14.91 20.26 8.41
N THR A 193 -15.51 21.38 8.80
CA THR A 193 -16.95 21.49 9.14
C THR A 193 -17.80 21.97 7.98
N SER A 194 -17.18 22.32 6.85
CA SER A 194 -17.86 22.79 5.66
C SER A 194 -18.80 21.74 5.08
N SER A 195 -20.01 22.16 4.69
CA SER A 195 -21.00 21.32 4.02
C SER A 195 -20.77 21.20 2.51
N VAL A 196 -19.68 21.78 1.99
CA VAL A 196 -19.33 21.73 0.57
C VAL A 196 -19.07 20.29 0.15
N PRO A 197 -19.78 19.77 -0.88
CA PRO A 197 -19.51 18.44 -1.42
C PRO A 197 -18.09 18.35 -1.98
N LEU A 198 -17.42 17.23 -1.70
CA LEU A 198 -16.08 16.96 -2.17
C LEU A 198 -16.03 15.71 -3.05
N TYR A 199 -15.24 15.79 -4.11
CA TYR A 199 -15.13 14.79 -5.16
C TYR A 199 -13.68 14.35 -5.32
N LEU A 200 -13.50 13.08 -5.63
CA LEU A 200 -12.19 12.49 -5.88
C LEU A 200 -11.56 13.16 -7.11
N SER A 201 -10.37 13.75 -6.93
CA SER A 201 -9.57 14.25 -8.05
C SER A 201 -8.87 13.08 -8.74
N GLU A 202 -9.29 12.76 -9.97
CA GLU A 202 -8.66 11.70 -10.77
C GLU A 202 -7.16 11.95 -10.99
N GLN A 203 -6.77 13.21 -11.19
CA GLN A 203 -5.38 13.60 -11.37
C GLN A 203 -4.55 13.30 -10.12
N ARG A 204 -5.02 13.71 -8.94
CA ARG A 204 -4.32 13.46 -7.67
C ARG A 204 -4.29 11.97 -7.34
N PHE A 205 -5.38 11.25 -7.62
CA PHE A 205 -5.42 9.81 -7.38
C PHE A 205 -4.46 9.05 -8.31
N HIS A 206 -4.36 9.44 -9.59
CA HIS A 206 -3.35 8.87 -10.49
C HIS A 206 -1.93 9.15 -10.00
N LYS A 207 -1.65 10.37 -9.54
CA LYS A 207 -0.35 10.73 -8.99
C LYS A 207 -0.02 9.92 -7.73
N LEU A 208 -0.98 9.75 -6.83
CA LEU A 208 -0.83 8.90 -5.65
C LEU A 208 -0.51 7.45 -6.05
N ILE A 209 -1.22 6.86 -7.01
CA ILE A 209 -0.93 5.49 -7.46
C ILE A 209 0.48 5.39 -8.02
N GLU A 210 0.93 6.37 -8.81
CA GLU A 210 2.28 6.40 -9.35
C GLU A 210 3.33 6.44 -8.23
N ASP A 211 3.23 7.41 -7.31
CA ASP A 211 4.15 7.57 -6.19
C ASP A 211 4.18 6.32 -5.30
N TRP A 212 2.99 5.77 -5.00
CA TRP A 212 2.86 4.56 -4.20
C TRP A 212 3.45 3.34 -4.91
N THR A 213 3.16 3.15 -6.19
CA THR A 213 3.66 1.98 -6.93
C THR A 213 5.17 2.02 -7.01
N LEU A 214 5.73 3.16 -7.41
CA LEU A 214 7.16 3.35 -7.62
C LEU A 214 7.93 3.56 -6.31
N GLN A 215 7.23 3.75 -5.19
CA GLN A 215 7.79 4.17 -3.90
C GLN A 215 8.65 5.44 -4.03
N SER A 216 8.23 6.36 -4.90
CA SER A 216 8.99 7.56 -5.28
C SER A 216 8.42 8.82 -4.64
N PHE A 217 8.13 8.77 -3.34
CA PHE A 217 7.48 9.88 -2.66
C PHE A 217 8.41 11.09 -2.47
N GLN A 218 7.90 12.29 -2.74
CA GLN A 218 8.59 13.56 -2.46
C GLN A 218 8.07 14.20 -1.16
N ILE A 219 7.95 13.39 -0.11
CA ILE A 219 7.46 13.80 1.22
C ILE A 219 8.43 13.35 2.31
N VAL A 220 8.39 14.03 3.44
CA VAL A 220 9.27 13.71 4.58
C VAL A 220 8.58 12.72 5.49
N PHE A 221 9.17 11.53 5.61
CA PHE A 221 8.78 10.54 6.60
C PHE A 221 9.35 10.89 7.97
N ARG A 222 8.53 10.71 9.01
CA ARG A 222 8.87 10.93 10.41
C ARG A 222 8.35 9.79 11.24
N ASP A 223 8.67 9.79 12.54
CA ASP A 223 8.11 8.82 13.46
C ASP A 223 6.57 8.89 13.46
N LEU A 224 5.91 7.74 13.33
CA LEU A 224 4.45 7.67 13.22
C LEU A 224 3.74 8.10 14.51
N ILE A 225 4.37 7.91 15.68
CA ILE A 225 3.83 8.36 16.96
C ILE A 225 3.77 9.88 16.96
N GLU A 226 4.87 10.54 16.60
CA GLU A 226 4.94 12.01 16.52
C GLU A 226 3.90 12.56 15.53
N LEU A 227 3.74 11.92 14.37
CA LEU A 227 2.85 12.39 13.32
C LEU A 227 1.35 12.34 13.67
N ILE A 228 0.93 11.39 14.51
CA ILE A 228 -0.50 11.14 14.82
C ILE A 228 -0.94 11.79 16.13
N VAL A 229 0.01 12.11 17.02
CA VAL A 229 -0.29 12.81 18.28
C VAL A 229 -0.56 14.30 18.05
N ASP A 230 0.01 14.88 16.99
CA ASP A 230 -0.21 16.26 16.53
C ASP A 230 -1.52 16.42 15.73
#